data_AF-A0A4Y2AHP0-F1
#
_entry.id   AF-A0A4Y2AHP0-F1
#
_cell.length_a   1.000
_cell.length_b   1.000
_cell.length_c   1.000
_cell.angle_alpha   90.00
_cell.angle_beta   90.00
_cell.angle_gamma   90.00
#
_symmetry.space_group_name_H-M   'P 1'
#
loop_
_entity.id
_entity.type
_entity.pdbx_description
1 polymer ?
#
loop_
_entity_poly.entity_id
_entity_poly.type
_entity_poly.pdbx_seq_one_letter_code
_entity_poly.pdbx_strand_id
1 'polypeptide(L)'
;MIRELAVKSNSSHPTALDRFKQFGKQKQLYKRVPHELRENEKDRRYEVCSELLFATRAIHSSIGTYDKKWILYYNRQCSAQWLHRGKPTQRQRCTKGRLWWWFGRGRLV
;
A
#
# COMPACT_ATOMS: atom_id res chain seq x y z
N MET A 1 0.94 19.99 6.80
CA MET A 1 2.10 19.49 7.59
C MET A 1 3.37 20.36 7.48
N ILE A 2 4.24 20.26 6.46
CA ILE A 2 5.52 21.02 6.47
C ILE A 2 5.30 22.55 6.39
N ARG A 3 4.32 23.00 5.59
CA ARG A 3 3.92 24.41 5.55
C ARG A 3 3.38 24.92 6.89
N GLU A 4 2.55 24.13 7.58
CA GLU A 4 2.02 24.49 8.90
C GLU A 4 3.12 24.54 9.96
N LEU A 5 4.10 23.62 9.90
CA LEU A 5 5.25 23.62 10.79
C LEU A 5 6.19 24.79 10.51
N ALA A 6 6.36 25.19 9.25
CA ALA A 6 7.10 26.39 8.87
C ALA A 6 6.45 27.65 9.45
N VAL A 7 5.12 27.75 9.35
CA VAL A 7 4.33 28.83 9.97
C VAL A 7 4.49 28.84 11.50
N LYS A 8 4.33 27.68 12.16
CA LYS A 8 4.51 27.58 13.63
C LYS A 8 5.92 27.92 14.11
N SER A 9 6.93 27.72 13.26
CA SER A 9 8.33 28.00 13.58
C SER A 9 8.83 29.34 13.05
N ASN A 10 7.94 30.21 12.55
CA ASN A 10 8.26 31.48 11.89
C ASN A 10 9.41 31.35 10.87
N SER A 11 9.48 30.22 10.17
CA SER A 11 10.54 29.95 9.20
C SER A 11 9.96 29.81 7.80
N SER A 12 10.79 30.07 6.78
CA SER A 12 10.36 29.87 5.40
C SER A 12 10.20 28.36 5.11
N HIS A 13 9.27 28.01 4.21
CA HIS A 13 9.04 26.62 3.81
C HIS A 13 10.30 25.86 3.35
N PRO A 14 11.18 26.43 2.49
CA PRO A 14 12.43 25.74 2.13
C PRO A 14 13.37 25.57 3.33
N THR A 15 13.48 26.57 4.22
CA THR A 15 14.29 26.47 5.44
C THR A 15 13.80 25.34 6.36
N ALA A 16 12.48 25.18 6.51
CA ALA A 16 11.91 24.08 7.28
C ALA A 16 12.26 22.73 6.64
N LEU A 17 12.15 22.59 5.32
CA LEU A 17 12.50 21.36 4.61
C LEU A 17 13.98 20.97 4.80
N ASP A 18 14.89 21.93 4.68
CA ASP A 18 16.32 21.66 4.81
C ASP A 18 16.68 21.26 6.24
N ARG A 19 16.05 21.88 7.25
CA ARG A 19 16.17 21.43 8.65
C ARG A 19 15.68 19.98 8.82
N PHE A 20 14.53 19.60 8.26
CA PHE A 20 14.06 18.20 8.33
C PHE A 20 15.03 17.21 7.69
N LYS A 21 15.66 17.59 6.56
CA LYS A 21 16.71 16.77 5.94
C LYS A 21 17.95 16.67 6.82
N GLN A 22 18.39 17.75 7.45
CA GLN A 22 19.52 17.75 8.40
C GLN A 22 19.24 16.84 9.61
N PHE A 23 17.99 16.81 10.10
CA PHE A 23 17.55 15.90 11.16
C PHE A 23 17.38 14.43 10.70
N GLY A 24 17.65 14.11 9.43
CA GLY A 24 17.47 12.76 8.87
C GLY A 24 16.01 12.32 8.79
N LYS A 25 15.05 13.24 8.91
CA LYS A 25 13.62 12.94 8.86
C LYS A 25 13.17 12.95 7.40
N GLN A 26 12.75 11.79 6.90
CA GLN A 26 12.18 11.66 5.57
C GLN A 26 10.66 11.62 5.62
N LYS A 27 10.01 12.12 4.57
CA LYS A 27 8.57 11.98 4.40
C LYS A 27 8.26 10.53 4.02
N GLN A 28 7.83 9.74 4.99
CA GLN A 28 7.28 8.41 4.72
C GLN A 28 5.82 8.52 4.27
N LEU A 29 5.45 7.70 3.30
CA LEU A 29 4.04 7.52 2.94
C LEU A 29 3.38 6.66 4.01
N TYR A 30 2.14 7.00 4.35
CA TYR A 30 1.35 6.19 5.25
C TYR A 30 1.18 4.78 4.68
N LYS A 31 1.53 3.76 5.46
CA LYS A 31 1.26 2.37 5.12
C LYS A 31 -0.22 2.11 5.28
N ARG A 32 -0.91 1.78 4.19
CA ARG A 32 -2.33 1.45 4.23
C ARG A 32 -2.52 0.10 4.93
N VAL A 33 -2.98 0.12 6.18
CA VAL A 33 -3.35 -1.08 6.93
C VAL A 33 -4.84 -1.34 6.70
N PRO A 34 -5.27 -2.59 6.40
CA PRO A 34 -6.67 -2.87 6.05
C PRO A 34 -7.68 -2.57 7.17
N HIS A 35 -7.30 -2.81 8.43
CA HIS A 35 -8.11 -2.56 9.60
C HIS A 35 -7.21 -2.36 10.82
N GLU A 36 -7.66 -1.54 11.76
CA GLU A 36 -7.05 -1.41 13.08
C GLU A 36 -7.44 -2.63 13.93
N LEU A 37 -6.44 -3.29 14.52
CA LEU A 37 -6.64 -4.50 15.32
C LEU A 37 -6.79 -4.16 16.79
N ARG A 38 -7.75 -4.81 17.46
CA ARG A 38 -7.86 -4.83 18.92
C ARG A 38 -6.79 -5.75 19.52
N GLU A 39 -6.46 -5.56 20.81
CA GLU A 39 -5.47 -6.38 21.52
C GLU A 39 -5.72 -7.88 21.33
N ASN A 40 -6.95 -8.33 21.61
CA ASN A 40 -7.36 -9.73 21.51
C ASN A 40 -7.20 -10.29 20.08
N GLU A 41 -7.37 -9.47 19.04
CA GLU A 41 -7.20 -9.90 17.65
C GLU A 41 -5.72 -10.04 17.27
N LYS A 42 -4.83 -9.27 17.92
CA LYS A 42 -3.39 -9.43 17.78
C LYS A 42 -2.93 -10.69 18.50
N ASP A 43 -3.41 -10.94 19.71
CA ASP A 43 -3.04 -12.12 20.50
C ASP A 43 -3.44 -13.40 19.77
N ARG A 44 -4.68 -13.47 19.29
CA ARG A 44 -5.15 -14.61 18.49
C ARG A 44 -4.32 -14.82 17.22
N ARG A 45 -3.88 -13.75 16.55
CA ARG A 45 -2.99 -13.87 15.39
C ARG A 45 -1.62 -14.37 15.79
N TYR A 46 -1.09 -13.92 16.90
CA TYR A 46 0.21 -14.36 17.41
C TYR A 46 0.20 -15.85 17.76
N GLU A 47 -0.82 -16.32 18.47
CA GLU A 47 -1.00 -17.72 18.83
C GLU A 47 -1.10 -18.61 17.57
N VAL A 48 -2.03 -18.29 16.67
CA VAL A 48 -2.24 -19.07 15.43
C VAL A 48 -0.99 -19.08 14.54
N CYS A 49 -0.31 -17.94 14.39
CA CYS A 49 0.93 -17.89 13.63
C CYS A 49 2.04 -18.71 14.28
N SER A 50 2.13 -18.74 15.62
CA SER A 50 3.13 -19.52 16.34
C SER A 50 2.89 -21.02 16.14
N GLU A 51 1.65 -21.48 16.29
CA GLU A 51 1.27 -22.87 16.04
C GLU A 51 1.56 -23.30 14.59
N LEU A 52 1.16 -22.47 13.63
CA LEU A 52 1.42 -22.72 12.21
C LEU A 52 2.93 -22.78 11.92
N LEU A 53 3.73 -21.90 12.53
CA LEU A 53 5.18 -21.88 12.35
C LEU A 53 5.81 -23.23 12.72
N PHE A 54 5.44 -23.80 13.86
CA PHE A 54 5.93 -25.10 14.30
C PHE A 54 5.44 -26.27 13.42
N ALA A 55 4.24 -26.16 12.86
CA ALA A 55 3.67 -27.20 12.02
C ALA A 55 4.11 -27.14 10.54
N THR A 56 4.66 -26.01 10.07
CA THR A 56 4.89 -25.69 8.65
C THR A 56 5.61 -26.76 7.82
N ARG A 57 6.57 -27.51 8.38
CA ARG A 57 7.36 -28.50 7.61
C ARG A 57 6.49 -29.58 6.93
N ALA A 58 5.35 -29.93 7.52
CA ALA A 58 4.48 -31.00 7.00
C ALA A 58 3.28 -30.49 6.18
N ILE A 59 2.81 -29.26 6.43
CA ILE A 59 1.55 -28.74 5.86
C ILE A 59 1.77 -27.89 4.61
N HIS A 60 2.96 -27.31 4.39
CA HIS A 60 3.16 -26.36 3.30
C HIS A 60 3.01 -26.97 1.90
N SER A 61 3.31 -28.26 1.74
CA SER A 61 3.18 -28.97 0.46
C SER A 61 1.74 -29.38 0.12
N SER A 62 0.82 -29.36 1.08
CA SER A 62 -0.56 -29.82 0.92
C SER A 62 -1.62 -28.71 1.01
N ILE A 63 -1.27 -27.52 1.49
CA ILE A 63 -2.21 -26.41 1.63
C ILE A 63 -2.54 -25.80 0.26
N GLY A 64 -3.78 -25.99 -0.20
CA GLY A 64 -4.39 -25.23 -1.28
C GLY A 64 -5.17 -24.03 -0.73
N THR A 65 -4.72 -22.81 -1.04
CA THR A 65 -5.46 -21.59 -0.67
C THR A 65 -6.42 -21.16 -1.78
N TYR A 66 -7.56 -20.61 -1.40
CA TYR A 66 -8.52 -20.02 -2.33
C TYR A 66 -9.09 -18.73 -1.75
N ASP A 67 -9.18 -17.69 -2.57
CA ASP A 67 -9.81 -16.42 -2.22
C ASP A 67 -10.60 -15.88 -3.41
N LYS A 68 -11.68 -15.14 -3.13
CA LYS A 68 -12.53 -14.50 -4.13
C LYS A 68 -12.16 -13.03 -4.23
N LYS A 69 -11.62 -12.65 -5.38
CA LYS A 69 -11.27 -11.26 -5.67
C LYS A 69 -12.20 -10.66 -6.73
N TRP A 70 -12.80 -9.53 -6.40
CA TRP A 70 -13.50 -8.72 -7.38
C TRP A 70 -12.49 -8.04 -8.32
N ILE A 71 -12.60 -8.29 -9.62
CA ILE A 71 -11.82 -7.57 -10.65
C ILE A 71 -12.72 -6.50 -11.24
N LEU A 72 -12.41 -5.24 -10.95
CA LEU A 72 -13.20 -4.11 -11.44
C LEU A 72 -13.04 -3.97 -12.96
N TYR A 73 -14.17 -3.87 -13.67
CA TYR A 73 -14.24 -3.71 -15.14
C TYR A 73 -13.44 -2.50 -15.65
N TYR A 74 -13.48 -1.40 -14.89
CA TYR A 74 -12.79 -0.15 -15.21
C TYR A 74 -11.82 0.21 -14.10
N ASN A 75 -10.65 -0.45 -14.07
CA ASN A 75 -9.59 -0.11 -13.14
C ASN A 75 -8.69 0.99 -13.74
N ARG A 76 -9.19 2.24 -13.76
CA ARG A 76 -8.40 3.39 -14.23
C ARG A 76 -7.22 3.59 -13.30
N GLN A 77 -6.05 3.09 -13.69
CA GLN A 77 -4.81 3.39 -13.00
C GLN A 77 -4.41 4.81 -13.38
N CYS A 78 -4.44 5.74 -12.41
CA CYS A 78 -3.81 7.04 -12.58
C CYS A 78 -2.29 6.82 -12.57
N SER A 79 -1.69 6.54 -13.73
CA SER A 79 -0.23 6.56 -13.83
C SER A 79 0.24 8.00 -13.65
N ALA A 80 1.16 8.25 -12.73
CA ALA A 80 1.84 9.53 -12.64
C ALA A 80 2.56 9.79 -13.97
N GLN A 81 2.16 10.85 -14.69
CA GLN A 81 2.84 11.28 -15.91
C GLN A 81 3.88 12.33 -15.56
N TRP A 82 5.13 12.11 -15.97
CA TRP A 82 6.18 13.12 -15.90
C TRP A 82 6.00 14.09 -17.07
N LEU A 83 5.40 15.24 -16.80
CA LEU A 83 5.17 16.28 -17.80
C LEU A 83 6.00 17.53 -17.51
N HIS A 84 6.35 18.24 -18.58
CA HIS A 84 6.95 19.56 -18.47
C HIS A 84 5.96 20.56 -17.85
N ARG A 85 6.50 21.54 -17.11
CA ARG A 85 5.72 22.56 -16.40
C ARG A 85 4.79 23.29 -17.39
N GLY A 86 3.49 23.31 -17.11
CA GLY A 86 2.48 23.96 -17.95
C GLY A 86 1.83 23.09 -19.04
N LYS A 87 2.28 21.84 -19.24
CA LYS A 87 1.61 20.93 -20.19
C LYS A 87 0.38 20.26 -19.56
N PRO A 88 -0.78 20.22 -20.25
CA PRO A 88 -1.98 19.59 -19.74
C PRO A 88 -1.79 18.08 -19.59
N THR A 89 -2.38 17.50 -18.53
CA THR A 89 -2.32 16.06 -18.29
C THR A 89 -3.04 15.31 -19.41
N GLN A 90 -2.36 14.37 -20.05
CA GLN A 90 -3.00 13.55 -21.07
C GLN A 90 -3.88 12.51 -20.36
N ARG A 91 -5.22 12.65 -20.49
CA ARG A 91 -6.14 11.61 -20.02
C ARG A 91 -5.79 10.31 -20.75
N GLN A 92 -5.28 9.32 -20.00
CA GLN A 92 -5.14 7.97 -20.54
C GLN A 92 -6.52 7.47 -20.98
N ARG A 93 -6.61 7.07 -22.25
CA ARG A 93 -7.80 6.38 -22.77
C ARG A 93 -7.88 5.02 -22.10
N CYS A 94 -9.06 4.69 -21.61
CA CYS A 94 -9.34 3.36 -21.12
C CYS A 94 -9.73 2.45 -22.28
N THR A 95 -8.92 1.42 -22.50
CA THR A 95 -9.20 0.35 -23.45
C THR A 95 -10.27 -0.56 -22.86
N LYS A 96 -11.36 -0.79 -23.61
CA LYS A 96 -12.48 -1.63 -23.20
C LYS A 96 -12.07 -3.11 -23.18
N GLY A 97 -12.18 -3.80 -22.05
CA GLY A 97 -11.93 -5.24 -21.92
C GLY A 97 -13.17 -5.97 -21.40
N ARG A 98 -13.49 -7.17 -21.93
CA ARG A 98 -14.71 -7.95 -21.65
C ARG A 98 -14.58 -8.76 -20.33
N LEU A 99 -15.70 -8.96 -19.62
CA LEU A 99 -15.83 -9.55 -18.28
C LEU A 99 -15.58 -11.08 -18.27
N TRP A 100 -14.76 -11.60 -17.36
CA TRP A 100 -14.56 -13.05 -17.13
C TRP A 100 -14.41 -13.38 -15.64
N TRP A 101 -14.90 -14.57 -15.24
CA TRP A 101 -14.62 -15.18 -13.95
C TRP A 101 -13.21 -15.77 -13.93
N TRP A 102 -12.41 -15.48 -12.90
CA TRP A 102 -11.08 -16.06 -12.74
C TRP A 102 -10.96 -16.79 -11.40
N PHE A 103 -10.60 -18.07 -11.44
CA PHE A 103 -10.20 -18.87 -10.27
C PHE A 103 -8.67 -18.89 -10.23
N GLY A 104 -8.05 -18.12 -9.34
CA GLY A 104 -6.60 -18.08 -9.19
C GLY A 104 -6.10 -19.02 -8.11
N ARG A 105 -5.28 -20.02 -8.47
CA ARG A 105 -4.40 -20.71 -7.50
C ARG A 105 -3.25 -19.78 -7.14
N GLY A 106 -3.13 -19.39 -5.87
CA GLY A 106 -1.95 -18.70 -5.38
C GLY A 106 -0.81 -19.69 -5.15
N ARG A 107 0.29 -19.57 -5.90
CA ARG A 107 1.56 -20.25 -5.63
C ARG A 107 2.42 -19.28 -4.80
N LEU A 108 2.78 -19.67 -3.58
CA LEU A 108 3.80 -18.95 -2.80
C LEU A 108 5.15 -19.21 -3.49
N VAL A 109 5.84 -18.12 -3.87
CA VAL A 109 7.25 -18.12 -4.28
C VAL A 109 8.09 -17.88 -3.04
#